data_AF-A0A2S5TJI3-F1
#
_entry.id   AF-A0A2S5TJI3-F1
#
_cell.length_a   1.000
_cell.length_b   1.000
_cell.length_c   1.000
_cell.angle_alpha   90.00
_cell.angle_beta   90.00
_cell.angle_gamma   90.00
#
_symmetry.space_group_name_H-M   'P 1'
#
loop_
_entity.id
_entity.type
_entity.pdbx_description
1 polymer ?
#
loop_
_entity_poly.entity_id
_entity_poly.type
_entity_poly.pdbx_seq_one_letter_code
_entity_poly.pdbx_strand_id
1 'polypeptide(L)'
;MLHLPAMASHAELSTWIETREELLSSALLGGEGGMCAVFLSRDPRGDYLLRLCEGADDRWMTWREQRRLRSSFGRSYAEALANAALTRLERGGWQLEWLARAGPEALPALAA
;
A
#
# COMPACT_ATOMS: atom_id res chain seq x y z
N MET A 1 -11.22 0.03 -16.47
CA MET A 1 -10.30 0.55 -15.44
C MET A 1 -11.08 0.57 -14.13
N LEU A 2 -10.51 0.06 -13.03
CA LEU A 2 -11.11 0.27 -11.71
C LEU A 2 -10.84 1.73 -11.32
N HIS A 3 -11.89 2.48 -10.99
CA HIS A 3 -11.78 3.87 -10.59
C HIS A 3 -11.48 3.96 -9.09
N LEU A 4 -10.35 4.57 -8.77
CA LEU A 4 -9.99 4.89 -7.39
C LEU A 4 -11.01 5.89 -6.80
N PRO A 5 -11.37 5.76 -5.51
CA PRO A 5 -12.21 6.76 -4.84
C PRO A 5 -11.46 8.09 -4.81
N ALA A 6 -12.13 9.21 -5.11
CA ALA A 6 -11.45 10.51 -5.16
C ALA A 6 -10.92 10.95 -3.79
N MET A 7 -11.69 10.68 -2.74
CA MET A 7 -11.37 11.01 -1.35
C MET A 7 -12.05 10.00 -0.43
N ALA A 8 -11.34 9.48 0.58
CA ALA A 8 -11.90 8.63 1.64
C ALA A 8 -10.92 8.53 2.82
N SER A 9 -11.36 7.95 3.93
CA SER A 9 -10.48 7.66 5.06
C SER A 9 -9.48 6.54 4.75
N HIS A 10 -8.38 6.46 5.52
CA HIS A 10 -7.40 5.36 5.38
C HIS A 10 -8.07 3.97 5.40
N ALA A 11 -9.00 3.76 6.33
CA ALA A 11 -9.72 2.50 6.48
C ALA A 11 -10.59 2.18 5.25
N GLU A 12 -11.33 3.16 4.75
CA GLU A 12 -12.18 3.00 3.56
C GLU A 12 -11.34 2.73 2.30
N LEU A 13 -10.17 3.38 2.16
CA LEU A 13 -9.24 3.10 1.06
C LEU A 13 -8.70 1.66 1.15
N SER A 14 -8.34 1.21 2.35
CA SER A 14 -7.92 -0.18 2.61
C SER A 14 -9.01 -1.18 2.21
N THR A 15 -10.25 -0.97 2.68
CA THR A 15 -11.39 -1.82 2.33
C THR A 15 -11.72 -1.76 0.84
N TRP A 16 -11.58 -0.60 0.20
CA TRP A 16 -11.77 -0.47 -1.24
C TRP A 16 -10.76 -1.32 -2.02
N ILE A 17 -9.50 -1.37 -1.57
CA ILE A 17 -8.46 -2.23 -2.15
C ILE A 17 -8.84 -3.70 -1.94
N GLU A 18 -9.11 -4.11 -0.71
CA GLU A 18 -9.45 -5.51 -0.37
C GLU A 18 -10.68 -6.05 -1.12
N THR A 19 -11.63 -5.18 -1.46
CA THR A 19 -12.82 -5.57 -2.25
C THR A 19 -12.53 -5.78 -3.74
N ARG A 20 -11.34 -5.45 -4.23
CA ARG A 20 -10.98 -5.47 -5.65
C ARG A 20 -9.65 -6.17 -5.95
N GLU A 21 -8.79 -6.24 -4.96
CA GLU A 21 -7.38 -6.63 -5.02
C GLU A 21 -7.00 -7.31 -3.71
N GLU A 22 -5.88 -8.03 -3.70
CA GLU A 22 -5.32 -8.57 -2.46
C GLU A 22 -4.40 -7.53 -1.82
N LEU A 23 -4.75 -7.05 -0.63
CA LEU A 23 -3.93 -6.13 0.12
C LEU A 23 -2.77 -6.88 0.79
N LEU A 24 -1.54 -6.52 0.42
CA LEU A 24 -0.31 -7.16 0.91
C LEU A 24 0.32 -6.37 2.06
N SER A 25 0.26 -5.05 2.00
CA SER A 25 0.72 -4.17 3.08
C SER A 25 -0.05 -2.86 3.08
N SER A 26 -0.30 -2.36 4.28
CA SER A 26 -0.94 -1.07 4.53
C SER A 26 -0.18 -0.38 5.66
N ALA A 27 0.22 0.87 5.44
CA ALA A 27 0.98 1.65 6.40
C ALA A 27 0.37 3.05 6.49
N LEU A 28 0.27 3.56 7.72
CA LEU A 28 -0.20 4.91 8.01
C LEU A 28 0.90 5.67 8.72
N LEU A 29 1.18 6.88 8.24
CA LEU A 29 2.22 7.76 8.72
C LEU A 29 1.63 9.11 9.11
N GLY A 30 2.10 9.68 10.21
CA GLY A 30 1.78 11.04 10.67
C GLY A 30 2.94 12.01 10.44
N GLY A 31 2.65 13.29 10.29
CA GLY A 31 3.66 14.34 10.18
C GLY A 31 3.06 15.73 10.37
N GLU A 32 3.88 16.77 10.41
CA GLU A 32 3.40 18.16 10.58
C GLU A 32 2.38 18.59 9.52
N GLY A 33 2.41 17.97 8.32
CA GLY A 33 1.50 18.23 7.21
C GLY A 33 0.22 17.40 7.19
N GLY A 34 -0.02 16.51 8.17
CA GLY A 34 -1.20 15.65 8.25
C GLY A 34 -0.85 14.16 8.26
N MET A 35 -1.58 13.38 7.46
CA MET A 35 -1.45 11.92 7.36
C MET A 35 -1.06 11.49 5.95
N CYS A 36 -0.23 10.46 5.85
CA CYS A 36 0.12 9.81 4.59
C CYS A 36 -0.05 8.30 4.75
N ALA A 37 -0.57 7.62 3.74
CA ALA A 37 -0.64 6.17 3.75
C ALA A 37 -0.01 5.56 2.51
N VAL A 38 0.56 4.37 2.71
CA VAL A 38 1.19 3.56 1.67
C VAL A 38 0.50 2.22 1.63
N PHE A 39 0.00 1.85 0.45
CA PHE A 39 -0.61 0.56 0.21
C PHE A 39 0.17 -0.21 -0.85
N LEU A 40 0.39 -1.49 -0.59
CA LEU A 40 0.86 -2.45 -1.58
C LEU A 40 -0.21 -3.53 -1.75
N SER A 41 -0.65 -3.75 -2.98
CA SER A 41 -1.64 -4.78 -3.31
C SER A 41 -1.29 -5.54 -4.57
N ARG A 42 -1.99 -6.66 -4.80
CA ARG A 42 -1.90 -7.50 -6.00
C ARG A 42 -3.23 -7.50 -6.73
N ASP A 43 -3.22 -7.10 -8.00
CA ASP A 43 -4.41 -7.10 -8.85
C ASP A 43 -4.80 -8.52 -9.29
N PRO A 44 -6.02 -8.73 -9.83
CA PRO A 44 -6.45 -10.06 -10.30
C PRO A 44 -5.61 -10.65 -11.44
N ARG A 45 -4.75 -9.85 -12.08
CA ARG A 45 -3.80 -10.31 -13.12
C ARG A 45 -2.44 -10.67 -12.53
N GLY A 46 -2.26 -10.53 -11.22
CA GLY A 46 -1.04 -10.79 -10.48
C GLY A 46 -0.05 -9.63 -10.46
N ASP A 47 -0.38 -8.47 -11.07
CA ASP A 47 0.50 -7.31 -11.02
C ASP A 47 0.42 -6.62 -9.65
N TYR A 48 1.54 -6.07 -9.19
CA TYR A 48 1.58 -5.34 -7.93
C TYR A 48 1.29 -3.86 -8.14
N LEU A 49 0.57 -3.26 -7.20
CA LEU A 49 0.19 -1.85 -7.22
C LEU A 49 0.67 -1.21 -5.92
N LEU A 50 1.58 -0.25 -6.04
CA LEU A 50 2.03 0.60 -4.94
C LEU A 50 1.28 1.92 -5.03
N ARG A 51 0.58 2.29 -3.96
CA ARG A 51 -0.20 3.53 -3.90
C ARG A 51 0.14 4.34 -2.68
N LEU A 52 0.15 5.66 -2.86
CA LEU A 52 0.29 6.62 -1.79
C LEU A 52 -0.93 7.54 -1.79
N CYS A 53 -1.45 7.81 -0.61
CA CYS A 53 -2.44 8.86 -0.39
C CYS A 53 -2.01 9.78 0.74
N GLU A 54 -2.57 10.98 0.75
CA GLU A 54 -2.31 11.99 1.78
C GLU A 54 -3.56 12.80 2.08
N GLY A 55 -3.64 13.32 3.30
CA GLY A 55 -4.74 14.13 3.79
C GLY A 55 -4.31 14.94 5.00
N ALA A 56 -5.10 15.95 5.37
CA ALA A 56 -4.86 16.72 6.60
C ALA A 56 -5.05 15.83 7.85
N ASP A 57 -5.93 14.84 7.76
CA ASP A 57 -6.22 13.83 8.79
C ASP A 57 -6.51 12.47 8.14
N ASP A 58 -6.87 11.47 8.97
CA ASP A 58 -7.19 10.11 8.54
C ASP A 58 -8.59 9.97 7.90
N ARG A 59 -9.43 11.02 7.98
CA ARG A 59 -10.82 11.01 7.49
C ARG A 59 -10.89 11.35 6.01
N TRP A 60 -10.01 12.23 5.54
CA TRP A 60 -10.07 12.77 4.19
C TRP A 60 -8.72 12.68 3.50
N MET A 61 -8.42 11.51 2.93
CA MET A 61 -7.20 11.27 2.17
C MET A 61 -7.50 11.22 0.67
N THR A 62 -6.57 11.69 -0.15
CA THR A 62 -6.65 11.70 -1.62
C THR A 62 -5.47 10.94 -2.21
N TRP A 63 -5.69 10.23 -3.32
CA TRP A 63 -4.60 9.52 -4.00
C TRP A 63 -3.61 10.49 -4.60
N ARG A 64 -2.34 10.32 -4.24
CA ARG A 64 -1.25 11.14 -4.73
C ARG A 64 -0.43 10.43 -5.79
N GLU A 65 -0.08 9.18 -5.56
CA GLU A 65 0.80 8.40 -6.43
C GLU A 65 0.25 6.99 -6.60
N GLN A 66 0.28 6.47 -7.83
CA GLN A 66 0.04 5.07 -8.12
C GLN A 66 1.08 4.56 -9.09
N ARG A 67 1.78 3.48 -8.71
CA ARG A 67 2.76 2.81 -9.55
C ARG A 67 2.39 1.35 -9.73
N ARG A 68 2.31 0.91 -10.99
CA ARG A 68 2.15 -0.49 -11.36
C ARG A 68 3.50 -1.17 -11.54
N LEU A 69 3.65 -2.36 -10.95
CA LEU A 69 4.82 -3.19 -11.01
C LEU A 69 4.42 -4.55 -11.59
N ARG A 70 5.15 -4.99 -12.63
CA ARG A 70 4.82 -6.25 -13.31
C ARG A 70 5.05 -7.44 -12.39
N SER A 71 4.15 -8.42 -12.46
CA SER A 71 4.22 -9.68 -11.72
C SER A 71 5.55 -10.43 -11.92
N SER A 72 6.19 -10.27 -13.08
CA SER A 72 7.47 -10.90 -13.44
C SER A 72 8.64 -10.58 -12.49
N PHE A 73 8.57 -9.47 -11.75
CA PHE A 73 9.59 -9.11 -10.76
C PHE A 73 9.35 -9.75 -9.38
N GLY A 74 8.16 -10.31 -9.14
CA GLY A 74 7.81 -11.01 -7.91
C GLY A 74 7.48 -10.12 -6.71
N ARG A 75 6.91 -10.76 -5.68
CA ARG A 75 6.42 -10.12 -4.44
C ARG A 75 7.53 -9.39 -3.69
N SER A 76 8.68 -10.03 -3.49
CA SER A 76 9.79 -9.46 -2.71
C SER A 76 10.32 -8.16 -3.31
N TYR A 77 10.33 -8.03 -4.65
CA TYR A 77 10.71 -6.78 -5.30
C TYR A 77 9.68 -5.67 -5.04
N ALA A 78 8.39 -6.00 -5.12
CA ALA A 78 7.32 -5.05 -4.83
C ALA A 78 7.34 -4.59 -3.36
N GLU A 79 7.59 -5.50 -2.42
CA GLU A 79 7.77 -5.19 -1.00
C GLU A 79 9.01 -4.32 -0.75
N ALA A 80 10.13 -4.59 -1.45
CA ALA A 80 11.32 -3.75 -1.38
C ALA A 80 11.05 -2.31 -1.84
N LEU A 81 10.26 -2.13 -2.91
CA LEU A 81 9.85 -0.81 -3.37
C LEU A 81 8.90 -0.10 -2.39
N ALA A 82 7.98 -0.84 -1.76
CA ALA A 82 7.12 -0.28 -0.71
C ALA A 82 7.96 0.18 0.50
N ASN A 83 8.91 -0.65 0.97
CA ASN A 83 9.84 -0.27 2.04
C ASN A 83 10.70 0.95 1.65
N ALA A 84 11.20 1.02 0.41
CA ALA A 84 11.95 2.17 -0.06
C ALA A 84 11.09 3.45 -0.09
N ALA A 85 9.80 3.34 -0.42
CA ALA A 85 8.86 4.45 -0.35
C ALA A 85 8.64 4.92 1.10
N LEU A 86 8.46 3.99 2.04
CA LEU A 86 8.36 4.30 3.47
C LEU A 86 9.62 5.02 3.97
N THR A 87 10.80 4.48 3.71
CA THR A 87 12.07 5.11 4.11
C THR A 87 12.24 6.51 3.50
N ARG A 88 11.77 6.73 2.26
CA ARG A 88 11.79 8.06 1.63
C ARG A 88 10.85 9.03 2.36
N LEU A 89 9.65 8.59 2.75
CA LEU A 89 8.72 9.39 3.54
C LEU A 89 9.29 9.71 4.91
N GLU A 90 9.88 8.73 5.60
CA GLU A 90 10.50 8.93 6.92
C GLU A 90 11.63 9.97 6.88
N ARG A 91 12.50 9.90 5.86
CA ARG A 91 13.53 10.92 5.61
C ARG A 91 12.94 12.30 5.29
N GLY A 92 11.71 12.34 4.80
CA GLY A 92 10.94 13.56 4.55
C GLY A 92 10.19 14.08 5.78
N GLY A 93 10.38 13.49 6.96
CA GLY A 93 9.77 13.94 8.23
C GLY A 93 8.49 13.22 8.63
N TRP A 94 8.00 12.27 7.83
CA TRP A 94 6.86 11.42 8.21
C TRP A 94 7.28 10.40 9.27
N GLN A 95 6.38 10.06 10.18
CA GLN A 95 6.59 9.07 11.23
C GLN A 95 5.61 7.91 11.05
N LEU A 96 6.11 6.68 11.10
CA LEU A 96 5.25 5.50 10.98
C LEU A 96 4.41 5.34 12.26
N GLU A 97 3.10 5.48 12.14
CA GLU A 97 2.14 5.34 13.25
C GLU A 97 1.58 3.91 13.32
N TRP A 98 1.33 3.31 12.16
CA TRP A 98 0.72 1.99 12.06
C TRP A 98 1.15 1.24 10.81
N LEU A 99 1.27 -0.09 10.91
CA LEU A 99 1.65 -0.97 9.80
C LEU A 99 0.98 -2.33 9.93
N ALA A 100 0.32 -2.76 8.86
CA ALA A 100 -0.10 -4.14 8.65
C ALA A 100 0.59 -4.74 7.43
N ARG A 101 0.92 -6.03 7.53
CA ARG A 101 1.47 -6.84 6.45
C ARG A 101 0.77 -8.18 6.42
N ALA A 102 0.33 -8.59 5.23
CA ALA A 102 -0.10 -9.96 5.00
C ALA A 102 1.12 -10.88 5.19
N GLY A 103 0.94 -11.97 5.94
CA GLY A 103 1.98 -12.97 6.11
C GLY A 103 2.47 -13.55 4.78
N PRO A 104 3.64 -14.22 4.76
CA PRO A 104 4.03 -14.98 3.59
C PRO A 104 2.94 -16.01 3.28
N GLU A 105 2.55 -16.09 2.00
CA GLU A 105 1.75 -17.20 1.49
C GLU A 105 2.56 -18.46 1.83
N ALA A 106 1.99 -19.38 2.62
CA ALA A 106 2.70 -20.60 2.99
C ALA A 106 3.20 -21.26 1.70
N LEU A 107 4.52 -21.45 1.58
CA LEU A 107 5.09 -22.19 0.47
C LEU A 107 4.34 -23.52 0.40
N PRO A 108 3.77 -23.91 -0.76
CA PRO A 108 3.18 -25.23 -0.89
C PRO A 108 4.27 -26.22 -0.48
N ALA A 109 3.97 -27.05 0.53
CA ALA A 109 4.88 -28.08 0.97
C ALA A 109 5.28 -28.87 -0.28
N LEU A 110 6.56 -28.80 -0.65
CA LEU A 110 7.11 -29.69 -1.67
C LEU A 110 6.86 -31.09 -1.13
N ALA A 111 5.90 -31.79 -1.73
CA ALA A 111 5.63 -33.18 -1.41
C ALA A 111 6.94 -33.94 -1.65
N ALA A 112 7.54 -34.41 -0.56
CA ALA A 112 8.73 -35.26 -0.56
C ALA A 112 8.39 -36.66 -1.08
#